data_AF-A0AAD6D700-F1
#
_entry.id   AF-A0AAD6D700-F1
#
_cell.length_a   1.000
_cell.length_b   1.000
_cell.length_c   1.000
_cell.angle_alpha   90.00
_cell.angle_beta   90.00
_cell.angle_gamma   90.00
#
_symmetry.space_group_name_H-M   'P 1'
#
loop_
_entity.id
_entity.type
_entity.pdbx_description
1 polymer ?
#
loop_
_entity_poly.entity_id
_entity_poly.type
_entity_poly.pdbx_seq_one_letter_code
_entity_poly.pdbx_strand_id
1 'polypeptide(L)'
;MYRGSFAPPPAQSPPLHHPTPNAGYGGNPYQPSPAQGGNPNYAGGPGFGQFMTDPTAQMGFQVGKSAMMAGQEYMESNFNRYISIPALKHYFNVSNSYVLNKLILVLFPWRHKPWSRQQARMPASAGPDGQITQQQYSSMFLPPRDDLNSPDMYIPVMAVVTYILLSVLLAGFRGNFHPELLGSITTTAIAVIVFEILCLKMAMYILSINNDSQLLDLVAYSGYKFVGIIATLVASEILMPGRGTGGWVGWTVFMYTFLANAFFLLRSLKYVLLPDSTDSTMQTGMHTVARGQRNRRTQFLFVYSYVIQFIFMWILSREAASGPLSENCVGTSEIRRANLDYPTFFDNNPPTHPNPSTTAFAMADIDVKLASWKLVEVGRLVLIRSGPFAGKLAAIVEIVDHRRVLVDGPSGEEQKIVPRHVLALAHASLTPFTIPQLPRAAGTGPVKKLWAKNEIDAKWTKSNFAQKTDRVQRRKNLTDFERFKVLRLRKQARYEVQKSFAKVRATKA
;
A
#
# COMPACT_ATOMS: atom_id res chain seq x y z
N MET A 1 -1.76 -76.96 -4.92
CA MET A 1 -0.86 -76.73 -6.07
C MET A 1 -0.80 -75.23 -6.35
N TYR A 2 0.42 -74.70 -6.35
CA TYR A 2 0.92 -73.47 -6.98
C TYR A 2 0.23 -72.11 -6.74
N ARG A 3 0.88 -71.36 -5.85
CA ARG A 3 0.90 -69.89 -5.76
C ARG A 3 1.76 -69.36 -6.92
N GLY A 4 1.15 -68.65 -7.86
CA GLY A 4 1.85 -67.98 -8.97
C GLY A 4 2.06 -66.51 -8.67
N SER A 5 3.26 -66.18 -8.19
CA SER A 5 3.75 -64.81 -8.00
C SER A 5 4.13 -64.21 -9.34
N PHE A 6 3.51 -63.08 -9.74
CA PHE A 6 4.04 -62.23 -10.81
C PHE A 6 4.36 -60.85 -10.24
N ALA A 7 5.66 -60.54 -10.24
CA ALA A 7 6.20 -59.23 -9.91
C ALA A 7 5.97 -58.26 -11.08
N PRO A 8 5.68 -56.97 -10.83
CA PRO A 8 5.66 -55.95 -11.87
C PRO A 8 7.11 -55.59 -12.33
N PRO A 9 7.30 -55.20 -13.60
CA PRO A 9 8.60 -54.85 -14.16
C PRO A 9 9.18 -53.53 -13.59
N PRO A 10 10.51 -53.32 -13.67
CA PRO A 10 11.19 -52.21 -13.03
C PRO A 10 10.86 -50.85 -13.68
N ALA A 11 10.81 -49.81 -12.83
CA ALA A 11 10.60 -48.42 -13.21
C ALA A 11 11.77 -47.88 -14.04
N GLN A 12 11.49 -47.31 -15.21
CA GLN A 12 12.43 -46.51 -15.99
C GLN A 12 12.61 -45.14 -15.32
N SER A 13 13.85 -44.78 -15.00
CA SER A 13 14.23 -43.43 -14.61
C SER A 13 14.29 -42.50 -15.84
N PRO A 14 13.90 -41.22 -15.71
CA PRO A 14 14.04 -40.24 -16.80
C PRO A 14 15.52 -39.83 -17.00
N PRO A 15 15.93 -39.46 -18.23
CA PRO A 15 17.35 -39.32 -18.60
C PRO A 15 18.02 -38.09 -17.99
N LEU A 16 19.26 -38.28 -17.54
CA LEU A 16 20.18 -37.24 -17.07
C LEU A 16 20.82 -36.49 -18.25
N HIS A 17 20.48 -35.21 -18.42
CA HIS A 17 21.18 -34.33 -19.35
C HIS A 17 22.60 -34.03 -18.84
N HIS A 18 23.61 -34.56 -19.55
CA HIS A 18 24.99 -34.07 -19.50
C HIS A 18 25.19 -33.07 -20.64
N PRO A 19 25.82 -31.90 -20.41
CA PRO A 19 26.28 -31.06 -21.51
C PRO A 19 27.62 -31.57 -22.04
N THR A 20 27.64 -32.00 -23.30
CA THR A 20 28.87 -32.26 -24.06
C THR A 20 29.42 -30.94 -24.62
N PRO A 21 30.75 -30.71 -24.60
CA PRO A 21 31.37 -29.56 -25.23
C PRO A 21 31.60 -29.86 -26.72
N ASN A 22 30.94 -29.11 -27.61
CA ASN A 22 31.22 -29.20 -29.04
C ASN A 22 32.31 -28.18 -29.42
N ALA A 23 33.49 -28.69 -29.74
CA ALA A 23 34.55 -27.94 -30.40
C ALA A 23 34.40 -28.11 -31.93
N GLY A 24 34.36 -27.00 -32.65
CA GLY A 24 34.37 -26.94 -34.11
C GLY A 24 35.05 -25.66 -34.57
N TYR A 25 36.02 -25.81 -35.47
CA TYR A 25 37.20 -24.98 -35.74
C TYR A 25 37.06 -24.17 -37.04
N GLY A 26 37.74 -23.01 -37.16
CA GLY A 26 38.02 -22.25 -38.41
C GLY A 26 37.34 -20.88 -38.49
N GLY A 27 38.00 -19.73 -38.22
CA GLY A 27 38.87 -18.95 -39.15
C GLY A 27 38.01 -17.90 -39.90
N ASN A 28 38.20 -16.57 -39.88
CA ASN A 28 39.41 -15.75 -39.96
C ASN A 28 39.14 -14.32 -39.38
N PRO A 29 40.18 -13.54 -39.04
CA PRO A 29 40.09 -12.20 -38.43
C PRO A 29 40.07 -11.08 -39.49
N TYR A 30 39.71 -9.86 -39.06
CA TYR A 30 39.55 -8.58 -39.80
C TYR A 30 38.12 -8.21 -40.19
N GLN A 31 37.52 -7.29 -39.44
CA GLN A 31 36.77 -6.18 -40.04
C GLN A 31 36.81 -4.94 -39.11
N PRO A 32 36.99 -3.71 -39.67
CA PRO A 32 37.53 -2.57 -38.94
C PRO A 32 36.47 -1.77 -38.16
N SER A 33 36.94 -1.09 -37.12
CA SER A 33 36.21 -0.07 -36.36
C SER A 33 35.78 1.09 -37.28
N PRO A 34 34.52 1.57 -37.19
CA PRO A 34 34.15 2.81 -37.86
C PRO A 34 34.81 4.00 -37.17
N ALA A 35 35.46 4.82 -37.99
CA ALA A 35 36.23 5.98 -37.61
C ALA A 35 35.40 7.07 -36.93
N GLN A 36 36.09 7.70 -36.00
CA GLN A 36 35.81 8.95 -35.32
C GLN A 36 35.53 10.09 -36.32
N GLY A 37 34.33 10.67 -36.26
CA GLY A 37 33.99 11.95 -36.88
C GLY A 37 33.79 13.00 -35.80
N GLY A 38 34.79 13.83 -35.57
CA GLY A 38 34.70 14.99 -34.68
C GLY A 38 34.12 16.22 -35.40
N ASN A 39 33.47 17.10 -34.64
CA ASN A 39 33.42 18.53 -34.94
C ASN A 39 33.44 19.33 -33.61
N PRO A 40 34.08 20.51 -33.56
CA PRO A 40 34.62 21.06 -32.33
C PRO A 40 33.74 22.14 -31.67
N ASN A 41 34.10 22.41 -30.41
CA ASN A 41 34.06 23.72 -29.75
C ASN A 41 32.81 24.09 -28.90
N TYR A 42 32.92 23.94 -27.57
CA TYR A 42 32.85 25.08 -26.63
C TYR A 42 33.32 24.68 -25.22
N ALA A 43 34.06 25.57 -24.58
CA ALA A 43 34.80 25.38 -23.34
C ALA A 43 33.97 25.55 -22.05
N GLY A 44 34.41 24.91 -20.97
CA GLY A 44 34.31 25.45 -19.59
C GLY A 44 33.47 24.67 -18.58
N GLY A 45 34.11 23.79 -17.79
CA GLY A 45 33.52 23.24 -16.55
C GLY A 45 34.40 22.14 -15.90
N PRO A 46 34.80 22.24 -14.62
CA PRO A 46 35.80 21.34 -14.04
C PRO A 46 35.21 19.98 -13.60
N GLY A 47 35.87 18.90 -14.04
CA GLY A 47 36.17 17.77 -13.14
C GLY A 47 35.14 16.64 -12.90
N PHE A 48 34.18 16.37 -13.79
CA PHE A 48 33.28 15.20 -13.66
C PHE A 48 33.42 14.14 -14.78
N GLY A 49 34.24 14.39 -15.80
CA GLY A 49 34.35 13.53 -16.99
C GLY A 49 35.27 12.30 -16.87
N GLN A 50 36.15 12.23 -15.86
CA GLN A 50 37.14 11.15 -15.72
C GLN A 50 36.62 9.89 -15.01
N PHE A 51 35.42 9.92 -14.43
CA PHE A 51 34.83 8.73 -13.79
C PHE A 51 34.21 7.76 -14.82
N MET A 52 33.83 8.23 -16.01
CA MET A 52 33.25 7.38 -17.06
C MET A 52 34.30 6.66 -17.92
N THR A 53 35.55 7.10 -17.85
CA THR A 53 36.67 6.58 -18.65
C THR A 53 37.55 5.59 -17.88
N ASP A 54 37.35 5.43 -16.57
CA ASP A 54 38.07 4.43 -15.77
C ASP A 54 37.55 3.01 -16.10
N PRO A 55 38.42 2.08 -16.57
CA PRO A 55 38.04 0.70 -16.87
C PRO A 55 37.33 0.00 -15.70
N THR A 56 37.69 0.38 -14.46
CA THR A 56 37.08 -0.16 -13.24
C THR A 56 35.66 0.37 -13.03
N ALA A 57 35.39 1.62 -13.40
CA ALA A 57 34.07 2.23 -13.33
C ALA A 57 33.14 1.72 -14.44
N GLN A 58 33.67 1.44 -15.63
CA GLN A 58 32.91 0.77 -16.70
C GLN A 58 32.57 -0.67 -16.33
N MET A 59 33.53 -1.42 -15.76
CA MET A 59 33.27 -2.78 -15.25
C MET A 59 32.28 -2.75 -14.08
N GLY A 60 32.40 -1.77 -13.17
CA GLY A 60 31.46 -1.55 -12.07
C GLY A 60 30.05 -1.19 -12.55
N PHE A 61 29.92 -0.43 -13.64
CA PHE A 61 28.64 -0.08 -14.25
C PHE A 61 28.02 -1.29 -14.97
N GLN A 62 28.81 -2.09 -15.68
CA GLN A 62 28.33 -3.33 -16.31
C GLN A 62 27.90 -4.37 -15.28
N VAL A 63 28.68 -4.57 -14.21
CA VAL A 63 28.31 -5.45 -13.08
C VAL A 63 27.11 -4.89 -12.32
N GLY A 64 27.02 -3.56 -12.17
CA GLY A 64 25.85 -2.90 -11.59
C GLY A 64 24.58 -3.11 -12.43
N LYS A 65 24.70 -2.99 -13.76
CA LYS A 65 23.61 -3.23 -14.71
C LYS A 65 23.20 -4.71 -14.74
N SER A 66 24.15 -5.64 -14.74
CA SER A 66 23.85 -7.09 -14.72
C SER A 66 23.29 -7.55 -13.38
N ALA A 67 23.77 -7.01 -12.26
CA ALA A 67 23.20 -7.29 -10.93
C ALA A 67 21.79 -6.70 -10.77
N MET A 68 21.54 -5.51 -11.33
CA MET A 68 20.20 -4.90 -11.35
C MET A 68 19.25 -5.69 -12.26
N MET A 69 19.70 -6.13 -13.44
CA MET A 69 18.91 -6.98 -14.35
C MET A 69 18.64 -8.35 -13.74
N ALA A 70 19.63 -9.02 -13.15
CA ALA A 70 19.43 -10.29 -12.45
C ALA A 70 18.50 -10.13 -11.24
N GLY A 71 18.57 -9.00 -10.53
CA GLY A 71 17.64 -8.66 -9.46
C GLY A 71 16.22 -8.43 -9.96
N GLN A 72 16.07 -7.75 -11.10
CA GLN A 72 14.79 -7.52 -11.75
C GLN A 72 14.19 -8.85 -12.25
N GLU A 73 14.97 -9.71 -12.90
CA GLU A 73 14.54 -11.01 -13.42
C GLU A 73 14.22 -12.02 -12.29
N TYR A 74 14.96 -11.98 -11.19
CA TYR A 74 14.62 -12.75 -9.99
C TYR A 74 13.32 -12.26 -9.34
N MET A 75 13.09 -10.94 -9.27
CA MET A 75 11.85 -10.39 -8.75
C MET A 75 10.67 -10.70 -9.68
N GLU A 76 10.88 -10.55 -10.99
CA GLU A 76 9.88 -10.84 -12.02
C GLU A 76 9.51 -12.32 -12.02
N SER A 77 10.43 -13.27 -11.98
CA SER A 77 10.09 -14.70 -11.95
C SER A 77 9.27 -15.13 -10.72
N ASN A 78 9.56 -14.58 -9.53
CA ASN A 78 8.83 -14.89 -8.31
C ASN A 78 7.47 -14.17 -8.20
N PHE A 79 7.40 -12.89 -8.62
CA PHE A 79 6.15 -12.12 -8.60
C PHE A 79 5.22 -12.45 -9.77
N ASN A 80 5.76 -12.63 -10.98
CA ASN A 80 4.99 -12.97 -12.19
C ASN A 80 4.31 -14.34 -12.08
N ARG A 81 4.81 -15.24 -11.21
CA ARG A 81 4.13 -16.50 -10.88
C ARG A 81 2.78 -16.31 -10.20
N TYR A 82 2.58 -15.19 -9.50
CA TYR A 82 1.33 -14.90 -8.79
C TYR A 82 0.53 -13.77 -9.45
N ILE A 83 1.21 -12.77 -10.01
CA ILE A 83 0.60 -11.57 -10.59
C ILE A 83 1.46 -11.08 -11.76
N SER A 84 0.90 -11.08 -12.98
CA SER A 84 1.62 -10.54 -14.14
C SER A 84 1.59 -9.01 -14.17
N ILE A 85 2.77 -8.40 -13.97
CA ILE A 85 2.95 -6.94 -13.97
C ILE A 85 2.44 -6.29 -15.28
N PRO A 86 2.63 -6.90 -16.48
CA PRO A 86 2.08 -6.35 -17.72
C PRO A 86 0.55 -6.32 -17.76
N ALA A 87 -0.12 -7.30 -17.14
CA ALA A 87 -1.58 -7.31 -17.04
C ALA A 87 -2.06 -6.21 -16.09
N LEU A 88 -1.40 -5.99 -14.94
CA LEU A 88 -1.76 -4.88 -14.04
C LEU A 88 -1.65 -3.52 -14.73
N LYS A 89 -0.61 -3.31 -15.53
CA LYS A 89 -0.44 -2.05 -16.28
C LYS A 89 -1.65 -1.74 -17.17
N HIS A 90 -2.32 -2.75 -17.71
CA HIS A 90 -3.54 -2.58 -18.50
C HIS A 90 -4.68 -1.96 -17.67
N TYR A 91 -4.94 -2.47 -16.46
CA TYR A 91 -6.02 -1.98 -15.57
C TYR A 91 -5.79 -0.58 -14.99
N PHE A 92 -4.54 -0.10 -14.98
CA PHE A 92 -4.19 1.23 -14.49
C PHE A 92 -4.02 2.28 -15.61
N ASN A 93 -4.21 1.90 -16.87
CA ASN A 93 -4.14 2.85 -17.99
C ASN A 93 -5.45 3.64 -18.12
N VAL A 94 -5.58 4.69 -17.30
CA VAL A 94 -6.81 5.46 -17.07
C VAL A 94 -6.59 6.95 -17.39
N SER A 95 -7.62 7.62 -17.92
CA SER A 95 -7.64 9.07 -18.19
C SER A 95 -8.64 9.80 -17.28
N ASN A 96 -8.47 11.12 -17.08
CA ASN A 96 -9.39 11.91 -16.25
C ASN A 96 -10.83 11.94 -16.80
N SER A 97 -10.97 12.03 -18.13
CA SER A 97 -12.27 11.99 -18.81
C SER A 97 -12.94 10.63 -18.65
N TYR A 98 -12.17 9.53 -18.73
CA TYR A 98 -12.66 8.20 -18.43
C TYR A 98 -13.19 8.12 -17.00
N VAL A 99 -12.44 8.59 -16.00
CA VAL A 99 -12.85 8.52 -14.59
C VAL A 99 -14.20 9.19 -14.39
N LEU A 100 -14.40 10.40 -14.92
CA LEU A 100 -15.66 11.11 -14.78
C LEU A 100 -16.83 10.34 -15.40
N ASN A 101 -16.66 9.87 -16.65
CA ASN A 101 -17.68 9.10 -17.35
C ASN A 101 -17.99 7.77 -16.65
N LYS A 102 -16.96 7.13 -16.10
CA LYS A 102 -17.08 5.86 -15.35
C LYS A 102 -17.81 6.06 -14.03
N LEU A 103 -17.55 7.14 -13.31
CA LEU A 103 -18.28 7.49 -12.09
C LEU A 103 -19.76 7.74 -12.38
N ILE A 104 -20.08 8.46 -13.46
CA ILE A 104 -21.46 8.64 -13.91
C ILE A 104 -22.12 7.29 -14.23
N LEU A 105 -21.38 6.40 -14.90
CA LEU A 105 -21.87 5.06 -15.25
C LEU A 105 -22.14 4.20 -13.99
N VAL A 106 -21.26 4.24 -13.00
CA VAL A 106 -21.42 3.48 -11.74
C VAL A 106 -22.60 4.00 -10.91
N LEU A 107 -22.82 5.32 -10.88
CA LEU A 107 -23.92 5.94 -10.14
C LEU A 107 -25.26 5.92 -10.88
N PHE A 108 -25.24 5.90 -12.22
CA PHE A 108 -26.43 5.91 -13.08
C PHE A 108 -26.35 4.86 -14.20
N PRO A 109 -26.23 3.57 -13.86
CA PRO A 109 -25.94 2.53 -14.84
C PRO A 109 -27.06 2.30 -15.86
N TRP A 110 -28.31 2.60 -15.51
CA TRP A 110 -29.47 2.50 -16.41
C TRP A 110 -29.40 3.44 -17.64
N ARG A 111 -28.56 4.49 -17.62
CA ARG A 111 -28.41 5.38 -18.79
C ARG A 111 -27.45 4.81 -19.85
N HIS A 112 -26.74 3.71 -19.57
CA HIS A 112 -25.69 3.18 -20.43
C HIS A 112 -26.18 2.11 -21.43
N LYS A 113 -25.84 2.31 -22.71
CA LYS A 113 -26.09 1.40 -23.84
C LYS A 113 -24.91 1.65 -24.80
N PRO A 114 -23.90 0.78 -25.01
CA PRO A 114 -23.80 -0.69 -24.92
C PRO A 114 -22.94 -1.23 -23.76
N TRP A 115 -23.10 -2.50 -23.39
CA TRP A 115 -22.37 -3.15 -22.28
C TRP A 115 -21.26 -4.12 -22.72
N SER A 116 -21.11 -4.33 -24.03
CA SER A 116 -20.06 -5.18 -24.59
C SER A 116 -18.71 -4.47 -24.52
N ARG A 117 -17.65 -5.23 -24.23
CA ARG A 117 -16.28 -4.75 -24.25
C ARG A 117 -15.75 -4.70 -25.66
N GLN A 118 -15.00 -3.65 -25.97
CA GLN A 118 -14.34 -3.49 -27.25
C GLN A 118 -13.03 -4.29 -27.27
N GLN A 119 -12.84 -5.06 -28.34
CA GLN A 119 -11.63 -5.85 -28.55
C GLN A 119 -10.65 -5.09 -29.43
N ALA A 120 -9.36 -5.17 -29.10
CA ALA A 120 -8.33 -4.54 -29.91
C ALA A 120 -8.14 -5.40 -31.17
N ARG A 121 -8.58 -4.89 -32.33
CA ARG A 121 -8.26 -5.53 -33.61
C ARG A 121 -6.76 -5.34 -33.86
N MET A 122 -5.96 -6.37 -33.59
CA MET A 122 -4.57 -6.38 -34.02
C MET A 122 -4.55 -6.40 -35.57
N PRO A 123 -3.96 -5.41 -36.26
CA PRO A 123 -3.49 -5.68 -37.60
C PRO A 123 -2.43 -6.77 -37.47
N ALA A 124 -2.53 -7.82 -38.27
CA ALA A 124 -1.47 -8.81 -38.41
C ALA A 124 -0.26 -8.16 -39.08
N SER A 125 0.45 -7.26 -38.39
CA SER A 125 1.77 -6.81 -38.82
C SER A 125 2.77 -7.86 -38.33
N ALA A 126 2.87 -8.93 -39.09
CA ALA A 126 4.03 -9.81 -39.03
C ALA A 126 5.27 -8.95 -39.24
N GLY A 127 6.09 -8.80 -38.18
CA GLY A 127 7.44 -8.28 -38.34
C GLY A 127 8.23 -9.21 -39.28
N PRO A 128 9.20 -8.68 -40.06
CA PRO A 128 9.95 -9.47 -41.04
C PRO A 128 10.64 -10.74 -40.50
N ASP A 129 10.84 -10.86 -39.18
CA ASP A 129 11.65 -11.92 -38.55
C ASP A 129 10.86 -12.95 -37.73
N GLY A 130 9.53 -13.00 -37.80
CA GLY A 130 8.75 -14.07 -37.14
C GLY A 130 8.92 -14.18 -35.62
N GLN A 131 9.65 -13.27 -34.97
CA GLN A 131 9.80 -13.22 -33.53
C GLN A 131 8.58 -12.55 -32.91
N ILE A 132 7.81 -13.40 -32.25
CA ILE A 132 6.68 -13.06 -31.40
C ILE A 132 7.22 -12.24 -30.21
N THR A 133 7.20 -10.90 -30.31
CA THR A 133 7.47 -10.04 -29.15
C THR A 133 6.45 -10.34 -28.06
N GLN A 134 6.95 -10.56 -26.83
CA GLN A 134 6.23 -10.87 -25.59
C GLN A 134 5.28 -9.74 -25.15
N GLN A 135 4.28 -9.41 -25.98
CA GLN A 135 3.18 -8.50 -25.69
C GLN A 135 1.80 -9.17 -25.92
N GLN A 136 1.78 -10.50 -26.03
CA GLN A 136 0.69 -11.26 -26.64
C GLN A 136 -0.24 -11.98 -25.65
N TYR A 137 -0.24 -11.63 -24.36
CA TYR A 137 -1.15 -12.25 -23.37
C TYR A 137 -2.14 -11.29 -22.71
N SER A 138 -2.07 -9.96 -22.93
CA SER A 138 -2.89 -8.99 -22.18
C SER A 138 -3.82 -8.11 -23.02
N SER A 139 -3.81 -8.21 -24.35
CA SER A 139 -4.39 -7.19 -25.24
C SER A 139 -5.50 -7.70 -26.16
N MET A 140 -6.36 -8.61 -25.68
CA MET A 140 -7.60 -8.94 -26.43
C MET A 140 -8.64 -7.82 -26.31
N PHE A 141 -8.67 -7.10 -25.18
CA PHE A 141 -9.60 -5.99 -24.93
C PHE A 141 -8.88 -4.63 -24.91
N LEU A 142 -9.61 -3.55 -25.23
CA LEU A 142 -9.11 -2.17 -25.12
C LEU A 142 -8.88 -1.79 -23.65
N PRO A 143 -7.83 -0.99 -23.36
CA PRO A 143 -7.60 -0.50 -22.00
C PRO A 143 -8.68 0.49 -21.53
N PRO A 144 -8.82 0.72 -20.21
CA PRO A 144 -9.75 1.69 -19.61
C PRO A 144 -9.79 3.04 -20.28
N ARG A 145 -8.65 3.59 -20.64
CA ARG A 145 -8.57 4.85 -21.39
C ARG A 145 -9.46 4.90 -22.64
N ASP A 146 -9.58 3.79 -23.37
CA ASP A 146 -10.16 3.73 -24.71
C ASP A 146 -11.54 3.03 -24.73
N ASP A 147 -11.87 2.21 -23.72
CA ASP A 147 -13.20 1.58 -23.58
C ASP A 147 -13.80 1.80 -22.18
N LEU A 148 -14.95 2.48 -22.13
CA LEU A 148 -15.70 2.75 -20.91
C LEU A 148 -16.18 1.49 -20.18
N ASN A 149 -16.42 0.38 -20.89
CA ASN A 149 -16.88 -0.89 -20.30
C ASN A 149 -15.75 -1.74 -19.70
N SER A 150 -14.51 -1.43 -20.06
CA SER A 150 -13.36 -2.19 -19.56
C SER A 150 -13.16 -1.95 -18.05
N PRO A 151 -12.71 -2.97 -17.30
CA PRO A 151 -12.49 -2.87 -15.86
C PRO A 151 -11.21 -2.10 -15.56
N ASP A 152 -11.26 -1.18 -14.60
CA ASP A 152 -10.08 -0.52 -14.03
C ASP A 152 -9.89 -0.83 -12.54
N MET A 153 -8.64 -0.79 -12.10
CA MET A 153 -8.26 -0.91 -10.68
C MET A 153 -8.01 0.47 -10.03
N TYR A 154 -7.96 1.53 -10.84
CA TYR A 154 -7.69 2.89 -10.35
C TYR A 154 -8.84 3.42 -9.49
N ILE A 155 -10.08 3.36 -9.98
CA ILE A 155 -11.26 3.86 -9.25
C ILE A 155 -11.48 3.07 -7.97
N PRO A 156 -11.47 1.72 -7.95
CA PRO A 156 -11.48 0.93 -6.72
C PRO A 156 -10.46 1.38 -5.66
N VAL A 157 -9.18 1.48 -6.04
CA VAL A 157 -8.10 1.83 -5.10
C VAL A 157 -8.29 3.24 -4.57
N MET A 158 -8.59 4.20 -5.44
CA MET A 158 -8.82 5.58 -5.02
C MET A 158 -10.09 5.71 -4.16
N ALA A 159 -11.17 5.00 -4.50
CA ALA A 159 -12.41 5.01 -3.73
C ALA A 159 -12.23 4.42 -2.32
N VAL A 160 -11.40 3.38 -2.13
CA VAL A 160 -11.08 2.88 -0.78
C VAL A 160 -10.40 3.96 0.05
N VAL A 161 -9.38 4.62 -0.50
CA VAL A 161 -8.66 5.71 0.19
C VAL A 161 -9.62 6.87 0.50
N THR A 162 -10.44 7.28 -0.47
CA THR A 162 -11.44 8.34 -0.28
C THR A 162 -12.47 7.96 0.77
N TYR A 163 -12.96 6.72 0.80
CA TYR A 163 -13.91 6.23 1.79
C TYR A 163 -13.34 6.33 3.22
N ILE A 164 -12.10 5.88 3.42
CA ILE A 164 -11.43 5.94 4.71
C ILE A 164 -11.28 7.39 5.17
N LEU A 165 -10.74 8.25 4.30
CA LEU A 165 -10.49 9.65 4.63
C LEU A 165 -11.80 10.43 4.86
N LEU A 166 -12.81 10.22 4.02
CA LEU A 166 -14.10 10.88 4.14
C LEU A 166 -14.83 10.44 5.40
N SER A 167 -14.83 9.15 5.74
CA SER A 167 -15.51 8.66 6.95
C SER A 167 -14.91 9.28 8.22
N VAL A 168 -13.58 9.39 8.28
CA VAL A 168 -12.88 10.03 9.41
C VAL A 168 -13.08 11.55 9.41
N LEU A 169 -13.09 12.19 8.24
CA LEU A 169 -13.39 13.62 8.10
C LEU A 169 -14.79 13.94 8.64
N LEU A 170 -15.79 13.15 8.26
CA LEU A 170 -17.18 13.31 8.72
C LEU A 170 -17.29 13.07 10.24
N ALA A 171 -16.59 12.08 10.78
CA ALA A 171 -16.50 11.88 12.23
C ALA A 171 -15.86 13.09 12.94
N GLY A 172 -14.85 13.70 12.32
CA GLY A 172 -14.23 14.93 12.80
C GLY A 172 -15.16 16.14 12.80
N PHE A 173 -15.97 16.32 11.74
CA PHE A 173 -16.98 17.38 11.68
C PHE A 173 -18.09 17.23 12.72
N ARG A 174 -18.35 16.02 13.21
CA ARG A 174 -19.28 15.76 14.31
C ARG A 174 -18.67 15.97 15.70
N GLY A 175 -17.39 16.33 15.79
CA GLY A 175 -16.68 16.54 17.05
C GLY A 175 -16.16 15.26 17.73
N ASN A 176 -16.32 14.10 17.10
CA ASN A 176 -15.95 12.79 17.66
C ASN A 176 -14.68 12.23 17.02
N PHE A 177 -13.65 13.05 16.85
CA PHE A 177 -12.39 12.60 16.26
C PHE A 177 -11.57 11.80 17.28
N HIS A 178 -11.44 10.50 17.03
CA HIS A 178 -10.47 9.65 17.70
C HIS A 178 -9.52 9.04 16.65
N PRO A 179 -8.19 9.06 16.88
CA PRO A 179 -7.22 8.48 15.93
C PRO A 179 -7.43 6.96 15.74
N GLU A 180 -8.08 6.30 16.68
CA GLU A 180 -8.45 4.88 16.61
C GLU A 180 -9.51 4.60 15.54
N LEU A 181 -10.41 5.56 15.25
CA LEU A 181 -11.45 5.40 14.22
C LEU A 181 -10.84 5.26 12.82
N LEU A 182 -9.74 5.96 12.55
CA LEU A 182 -9.00 5.79 11.30
C LEU A 182 -8.47 4.35 11.19
N GLY A 183 -7.91 3.83 12.27
CA GLY A 183 -7.38 2.47 12.33
C GLY A 183 -8.48 1.40 12.20
N SER A 184 -9.60 1.55 12.90
CA SER A 184 -10.71 0.60 12.86
C SER A 184 -11.39 0.59 11.49
N ILE A 185 -11.76 1.75 10.93
CA ILE A 185 -12.37 1.85 9.60
C ILE A 185 -11.45 1.27 8.52
N THR A 186 -10.14 1.56 8.60
CA THR A 186 -9.15 1.02 7.66
C THR A 186 -9.05 -0.51 7.77
N THR A 187 -8.97 -1.04 9.00
CA THR A 187 -8.84 -2.47 9.23
C THR A 187 -10.08 -3.23 8.78
N THR A 188 -11.29 -2.71 9.10
CA THR A 188 -12.56 -3.28 8.65
C THR A 188 -12.69 -3.23 7.13
N ALA A 189 -12.32 -2.12 6.48
CA ALA A 189 -12.36 -2.01 5.02
C ALA A 189 -11.42 -3.02 4.34
N ILE A 190 -10.18 -3.15 4.83
CA ILE A 190 -9.21 -4.13 4.32
C ILE A 190 -9.71 -5.55 4.58
N ALA A 191 -10.25 -5.84 5.76
CA ALA A 191 -10.78 -7.16 6.10
C ALA A 191 -11.93 -7.57 5.16
N VAL A 192 -12.86 -6.64 4.86
CA VAL A 192 -13.95 -6.88 3.90
C VAL A 192 -13.41 -7.12 2.48
N ILE A 193 -12.41 -6.38 2.02
CA ILE A 193 -11.79 -6.58 0.70
C ILE A 193 -11.09 -7.95 0.63
N VAL A 194 -10.30 -8.30 1.65
CA VAL A 194 -9.61 -9.60 1.70
C VAL A 194 -10.60 -10.74 1.74
N PHE A 195 -11.63 -10.65 2.58
CA PHE A 195 -12.67 -11.65 2.68
C PHE A 195 -13.44 -11.79 1.36
N GLU A 196 -13.74 -10.69 0.68
CA GLU A 196 -14.37 -10.71 -0.65
C GLU A 196 -13.49 -11.40 -1.69
N ILE A 197 -12.19 -11.12 -1.75
CA ILE A 197 -11.25 -11.80 -2.67
C ILE A 197 -11.23 -13.30 -2.39
N LEU A 198 -11.27 -13.73 -1.12
CA LEU A 198 -11.33 -15.13 -0.74
C LEU A 198 -12.65 -15.78 -1.18
N CYS A 199 -13.79 -15.13 -0.97
CA CYS A 199 -15.09 -15.60 -1.44
C CYS A 199 -15.14 -15.73 -2.97
N LEU A 200 -14.61 -14.74 -3.70
CA LEU A 200 -14.55 -14.75 -5.16
C LEU A 200 -13.65 -15.87 -5.69
N LYS A 201 -12.50 -16.09 -5.04
CA LYS A 201 -11.57 -17.18 -5.40
C LYS A 201 -12.17 -18.55 -5.13
N MET A 202 -12.86 -18.71 -3.99
CA MET A 202 -13.61 -19.93 -3.68
C MET A 202 -14.73 -20.17 -4.70
N ALA A 203 -15.46 -19.13 -5.09
CA ALA A 203 -16.52 -19.24 -6.08
C ALA A 203 -16.02 -19.62 -7.48
N MET A 204 -14.92 -19.02 -7.94
CA MET A 204 -14.29 -19.38 -9.22
C MET A 204 -13.76 -20.81 -9.22
N TYR A 205 -13.24 -21.27 -8.08
CA TYR A 205 -12.84 -22.66 -7.89
C TYR A 205 -14.04 -23.62 -8.04
N ILE A 206 -15.18 -23.33 -7.40
CA ILE A 206 -16.41 -24.14 -7.50
C ILE A 206 -16.98 -24.13 -8.93
N LEU A 207 -16.88 -22.99 -9.64
CA LEU A 207 -17.38 -22.85 -11.01
C LEU A 207 -16.39 -23.37 -12.08
N SER A 208 -15.21 -23.84 -11.65
CA SER A 208 -14.11 -24.31 -12.49
C SER A 208 -13.74 -23.30 -13.58
N ILE A 209 -13.51 -22.05 -13.18
CA ILE A 209 -13.10 -20.95 -14.05
C ILE A 209 -11.61 -20.68 -13.79
N ASN A 210 -10.74 -21.07 -14.73
CA ASN A 210 -9.28 -21.07 -14.53
C ASN A 210 -8.54 -20.01 -15.36
N ASN A 211 -9.06 -18.77 -15.43
CA ASN A 211 -8.36 -17.67 -16.12
C ASN A 211 -7.97 -16.57 -15.12
N ASP A 212 -6.68 -16.25 -15.05
CA ASP A 212 -6.15 -15.20 -14.17
C ASP A 212 -6.69 -13.80 -14.52
N SER A 213 -6.97 -13.54 -15.80
CA SER A 213 -7.59 -12.29 -16.26
C SER A 213 -9.02 -12.10 -15.75
N GLN A 214 -9.80 -13.19 -15.62
CA GLN A 214 -11.16 -13.12 -15.09
C GLN A 214 -11.17 -12.85 -13.58
N LEU A 215 -10.16 -13.31 -12.84
CA LEU A 215 -10.00 -12.98 -11.42
C LEU A 215 -9.73 -11.49 -11.25
N LEU A 216 -8.80 -10.92 -12.03
CA LEU A 216 -8.47 -9.50 -11.95
C LEU A 216 -9.67 -8.61 -12.32
N ASP A 217 -10.44 -8.98 -13.34
CA ASP A 217 -11.68 -8.30 -13.69
C ASP A 217 -12.69 -8.30 -12.53
N LEU A 218 -12.86 -9.45 -11.88
CA LEU A 218 -13.83 -9.63 -10.80
C LEU A 218 -13.46 -8.80 -9.57
N VAL A 219 -12.16 -8.75 -9.24
CA VAL A 219 -11.62 -7.91 -8.17
C VAL A 219 -11.75 -6.42 -8.52
N ALA A 220 -11.50 -6.03 -9.77
CA ALA A 220 -11.71 -4.65 -10.23
C ALA A 220 -13.18 -4.23 -10.06
N TYR A 221 -14.10 -5.10 -10.49
CA TYR A 221 -15.53 -4.79 -10.38
C TYR A 221 -16.05 -4.76 -8.94
N SER A 222 -15.54 -5.61 -8.05
CA SER A 222 -16.00 -5.64 -6.66
C SER A 222 -15.68 -4.33 -5.90
N GLY A 223 -14.63 -3.63 -6.32
CA GLY A 223 -14.22 -2.37 -5.70
C GLY A 223 -15.08 -1.14 -6.03
N TYR A 224 -15.96 -1.17 -7.04
CA TYR A 224 -16.81 -0.01 -7.35
C TYR A 224 -17.86 0.28 -6.28
N LYS A 225 -18.14 -0.67 -5.38
CA LYS A 225 -19.08 -0.48 -4.26
C LYS A 225 -18.71 0.72 -3.37
N PHE A 226 -17.42 1.02 -3.24
CA PHE A 226 -16.94 2.16 -2.45
C PHE A 226 -17.42 3.50 -3.03
N VAL A 227 -17.62 3.61 -4.34
CA VAL A 227 -18.18 4.81 -4.97
C VAL A 227 -19.63 5.04 -4.51
N GLY A 228 -20.45 3.99 -4.47
CA GLY A 228 -21.83 4.06 -3.97
C GLY A 228 -21.90 4.39 -2.47
N ILE A 229 -21.00 3.80 -1.67
CA ILE A 229 -20.90 4.10 -0.23
C ILE A 229 -20.50 5.56 0.00
N ILE A 230 -19.49 6.07 -0.70
CA ILE A 230 -19.08 7.48 -0.64
C ILE A 230 -20.24 8.41 -0.99
N ALA A 231 -20.93 8.14 -2.10
CA ALA A 231 -22.09 8.94 -2.51
C ALA A 231 -23.20 8.94 -1.45
N THR A 232 -23.44 7.79 -0.81
CA THR A 232 -24.39 7.68 0.31
C THR A 232 -23.97 8.52 1.50
N LEU A 233 -22.70 8.44 1.92
CA LEU A 233 -22.17 9.23 3.05
C LEU A 233 -22.28 10.73 2.79
N VAL A 234 -21.85 11.19 1.62
CA VAL A 234 -21.93 12.62 1.27
C VAL A 234 -23.38 13.09 1.22
N ALA A 235 -24.27 12.34 0.57
CA ALA A 235 -25.66 12.72 0.43
C ALA A 235 -26.41 12.70 1.77
N SER A 236 -26.13 11.73 2.64
CA SER A 236 -26.77 11.66 3.95
C SER A 236 -26.38 12.86 4.84
N GLU A 237 -25.12 13.30 4.78
CA GLU A 237 -24.69 14.48 5.54
C GLU A 237 -25.23 15.79 4.98
N ILE A 238 -25.29 15.95 3.65
CA ILE A 238 -25.79 17.18 3.03
C ILE A 238 -27.30 17.33 3.25
N LEU A 239 -28.06 16.24 3.09
CA LEU A 239 -29.53 16.30 3.15
C LEU A 239 -30.06 16.27 4.59
N MET A 240 -29.36 15.61 5.52
CA MET A 240 -29.80 15.48 6.93
C MET A 240 -28.61 15.58 7.91
N PRO A 241 -28.11 16.79 8.19
CA PRO A 241 -27.06 17.00 9.18
C PRO A 241 -27.48 16.41 10.54
N GLY A 242 -26.66 15.53 11.12
CA GLY A 242 -26.83 15.01 12.48
C GLY A 242 -27.57 13.67 12.62
N ARG A 243 -28.25 13.15 11.58
CA ARG A 243 -28.88 11.80 11.60
C ARG A 243 -28.05 10.71 10.90
N GLY A 244 -26.99 11.10 10.17
CA GLY A 244 -26.12 10.19 9.45
C GLY A 244 -26.85 9.29 8.45
N THR A 245 -26.31 8.10 8.19
CA THR A 245 -26.89 7.13 7.24
C THR A 245 -28.15 6.43 7.75
N GLY A 246 -28.50 6.58 9.04
CA GLY A 246 -29.64 5.92 9.68
C GLY A 246 -31.00 6.60 9.45
N GLY A 247 -31.02 7.80 8.85
CA GLY A 247 -32.27 8.47 8.48
C GLY A 247 -32.97 7.82 7.28
N TRP A 248 -34.27 8.09 7.11
CA TRP A 248 -35.03 7.61 5.94
C TRP A 248 -34.41 8.04 4.61
N VAL A 249 -33.84 9.25 4.55
CA VAL A 249 -33.10 9.74 3.37
C VAL A 249 -31.81 8.95 3.16
N GLY A 250 -31.04 8.69 4.23
CA GLY A 250 -29.82 7.89 4.17
C GLY A 250 -30.10 6.47 3.66
N TRP A 251 -31.18 5.84 4.15
CA TRP A 251 -31.62 4.53 3.70
C TRP A 251 -32.09 4.53 2.23
N THR A 252 -32.79 5.59 1.81
CA THR A 252 -33.26 5.75 0.43
C THR A 252 -32.08 5.90 -0.54
N VAL A 253 -31.10 6.75 -0.20
CA VAL A 253 -29.88 6.92 -1.02
C VAL A 253 -29.03 5.65 -1.00
N PHE A 254 -28.91 5.00 0.15
CA PHE A 254 -28.21 3.71 0.28
C PHE A 254 -28.84 2.66 -0.63
N MET A 255 -30.16 2.48 -0.58
CA MET A 255 -30.87 1.51 -1.43
C MET A 255 -30.69 1.82 -2.91
N TYR A 256 -30.78 3.09 -3.28
CA TYR A 256 -30.54 3.53 -4.65
C TYR A 256 -29.12 3.20 -5.13
N THR A 257 -28.09 3.57 -4.37
CA THR A 257 -26.69 3.33 -4.75
C THR A 257 -26.33 1.83 -4.73
N PHE A 258 -26.92 1.07 -3.81
CA PHE A 258 -26.83 -0.38 -3.78
C PHE A 258 -27.44 -1.00 -5.04
N LEU A 259 -28.67 -0.63 -5.40
CA LEU A 259 -29.34 -1.14 -6.61
C LEU A 259 -28.59 -0.75 -7.89
N ALA A 260 -28.04 0.45 -7.94
CA ALA A 260 -27.15 0.89 -9.02
C ALA A 260 -25.91 -0.01 -9.11
N ASN A 261 -25.19 -0.21 -8.01
CA ASN A 261 -24.00 -1.05 -8.00
C ASN A 261 -24.31 -2.52 -8.36
N ALA A 262 -25.40 -3.08 -7.82
CA ALA A 262 -25.85 -4.44 -8.13
C ALA A 262 -26.20 -4.61 -9.61
N PHE A 263 -26.94 -3.66 -10.19
CA PHE A 263 -27.29 -3.68 -11.61
C PHE A 263 -26.04 -3.50 -12.50
N PHE A 264 -25.14 -2.58 -12.14
CA PHE A 264 -23.87 -2.38 -12.83
C PHE A 264 -23.03 -3.66 -12.84
N LEU A 265 -22.86 -4.32 -11.68
CA LEU A 265 -22.15 -5.60 -11.56
C LEU A 265 -22.81 -6.69 -12.39
N LEU A 266 -24.13 -6.81 -12.34
CA LEU A 266 -24.85 -7.83 -13.10
C LEU A 266 -24.64 -7.65 -14.60
N ARG A 267 -24.73 -6.41 -15.10
CA ARG A 267 -24.59 -6.10 -16.52
C ARG A 267 -23.16 -6.20 -17.01
N SER A 268 -22.18 -5.78 -16.21
CA SER A 268 -20.76 -5.78 -16.57
C SER A 268 -20.13 -7.17 -16.52
N LEU A 269 -20.40 -7.98 -15.48
CA LEU A 269 -19.84 -9.33 -15.34
C LEU A 269 -20.51 -10.37 -16.24
N LYS A 270 -21.76 -10.15 -16.67
CA LYS A 270 -22.48 -11.11 -17.52
C LYS A 270 -21.65 -11.52 -18.74
N TYR A 271 -21.02 -10.55 -19.39
CA TYR A 271 -20.19 -10.76 -20.58
C TYR A 271 -18.80 -11.32 -20.29
N VAL A 272 -18.35 -11.28 -19.02
CA VAL A 272 -17.03 -11.78 -18.58
C VAL A 272 -17.11 -13.24 -18.15
N LEU A 273 -18.19 -13.61 -17.46
CA LEU A 273 -18.40 -14.98 -16.95
C LEU A 273 -19.11 -15.90 -17.97
N LEU A 274 -19.80 -15.32 -18.95
CA LEU A 274 -20.43 -16.03 -20.07
C LEU A 274 -19.86 -15.49 -21.39
N PRO A 275 -18.87 -16.16 -22.00
CA PRO A 275 -18.44 -15.82 -23.37
C PRO A 275 -19.61 -15.99 -24.35
N ASP A 276 -19.89 -14.96 -25.14
CA ASP A 276 -20.87 -15.05 -26.23
C ASP A 276 -20.33 -15.98 -27.31
N SER A 277 -21.18 -16.91 -27.77
CA SER A 277 -20.81 -17.99 -28.71
C SER A 277 -20.92 -17.55 -30.18
N THR A 278 -21.05 -16.24 -30.43
CA THR A 278 -21.57 -15.71 -31.71
C THR A 278 -20.53 -15.14 -32.65
N ASP A 279 -19.27 -14.98 -32.25
CA ASP A 279 -18.20 -14.55 -33.18
C ASP A 279 -17.52 -15.76 -33.83
N SER A 280 -18.24 -16.32 -34.81
CA SER A 280 -17.80 -17.42 -35.68
C SER A 280 -16.95 -16.92 -36.84
N THR A 281 -15.85 -16.21 -36.55
CA THR A 281 -14.78 -15.95 -37.53
C THR A 281 -13.45 -15.87 -36.81
N MET A 282 -12.86 -17.03 -36.48
CA MET A 282 -11.42 -17.31 -36.49
C MET A 282 -11.21 -18.69 -35.85
N GLN A 283 -10.58 -19.59 -36.62
CA GLN A 283 -10.19 -20.94 -36.23
C GLN A 283 -9.45 -20.97 -34.89
N THR A 284 -9.91 -21.83 -33.98
CA THR A 284 -9.16 -22.85 -33.19
C THR A 284 -9.78 -22.99 -31.79
N GLY A 285 -10.44 -24.13 -31.51
CA GLY A 285 -10.83 -24.55 -30.15
C GLY A 285 -12.22 -24.10 -29.66
N MET A 286 -13.26 -24.81 -30.06
CA MET A 286 -14.65 -24.56 -29.67
C MET A 286 -14.94 -25.08 -28.24
N HIS A 287 -15.06 -24.19 -27.25
CA HIS A 287 -15.66 -24.50 -25.95
C HIS A 287 -17.00 -23.76 -25.79
N THR A 288 -18.08 -24.27 -26.37
CA THR A 288 -19.43 -23.80 -26.03
C THR A 288 -19.76 -24.27 -24.62
N VAL A 289 -19.82 -23.35 -23.65
CA VAL A 289 -20.16 -23.65 -22.26
C VAL A 289 -21.55 -24.31 -22.19
N ALA A 290 -21.66 -25.49 -21.57
CA ALA A 290 -22.92 -26.22 -21.44
C ALA A 290 -24.02 -25.34 -20.80
N ARG A 291 -25.25 -25.40 -21.31
CA ARG A 291 -26.40 -24.58 -20.84
C ARG A 291 -26.59 -24.64 -19.31
N GLY A 292 -26.36 -25.80 -18.69
CA GLY A 292 -26.42 -25.96 -17.23
C GLY A 292 -25.34 -25.19 -16.47
N GLN A 293 -24.10 -25.14 -16.99
CA GLN A 293 -23.01 -24.37 -16.39
C GLN A 293 -23.23 -22.86 -16.56
N ARG A 294 -23.82 -22.43 -17.68
CA ARG A 294 -24.24 -21.04 -17.93
C ARG A 294 -25.28 -20.57 -16.91
N ASN A 295 -26.28 -21.39 -16.61
CA ASN A 295 -27.31 -21.07 -15.61
C ASN A 295 -26.72 -20.94 -14.20
N ARG A 296 -25.82 -21.87 -13.79
CA ARG A 296 -25.14 -21.81 -12.49
C ARG A 296 -24.28 -20.55 -12.34
N ARG A 297 -23.52 -20.16 -13.39
CA ARG A 297 -22.74 -18.92 -13.39
C ARG A 297 -23.61 -17.67 -13.30
N THR A 298 -24.76 -17.67 -13.97
CA THR A 298 -25.73 -16.57 -13.91
C THR A 298 -26.37 -16.45 -12.54
N GLN A 299 -26.77 -17.58 -11.92
CA GLN A 299 -27.29 -17.63 -10.55
C GLN A 299 -26.24 -17.15 -9.54
N PHE A 300 -25.00 -17.61 -9.67
CA PHE A 300 -23.90 -17.14 -8.83
C PHE A 300 -23.71 -15.62 -8.93
N LEU A 301 -23.67 -15.08 -10.15
CA LEU A 301 -23.54 -13.65 -10.40
C LEU A 301 -24.71 -12.86 -9.79
N PHE A 302 -25.94 -13.37 -9.87
CA PHE A 302 -27.11 -12.75 -9.24
C PHE A 302 -27.00 -12.73 -7.71
N VAL A 303 -26.66 -13.87 -7.09
CA VAL A 303 -26.48 -13.97 -5.63
C VAL A 303 -25.34 -13.07 -5.17
N TYR A 304 -24.23 -13.05 -5.90
CA TYR A 304 -23.09 -12.19 -5.58
C TYR A 304 -23.46 -10.71 -5.66
N SER A 305 -24.02 -10.26 -6.79
CA SER A 305 -24.33 -8.85 -7.04
C SER A 305 -25.44 -8.28 -6.16
N TYR A 306 -26.44 -9.08 -5.78
CA TYR A 306 -27.55 -8.60 -4.96
C TYR A 306 -27.42 -8.95 -3.47
N VAL A 307 -27.09 -10.19 -3.12
CA VAL A 307 -27.12 -10.62 -1.70
C VAL A 307 -25.79 -10.29 -1.01
N ILE A 308 -24.68 -10.76 -1.60
CA ILE A 308 -23.35 -10.61 -0.97
C ILE A 308 -22.92 -9.14 -0.96
N GLN A 309 -23.13 -8.42 -2.07
CA GLN A 309 -22.82 -6.99 -2.13
C GLN A 309 -23.69 -6.15 -1.18
N PHE A 310 -24.95 -6.51 -0.98
CA PHE A 310 -25.79 -5.82 0.02
C PHE A 310 -25.18 -5.93 1.40
N ILE A 311 -24.79 -7.13 1.81
CA ILE A 311 -24.19 -7.38 3.13
C ILE A 311 -22.89 -6.56 3.29
N PHE A 312 -22.00 -6.56 2.30
CA PHE A 312 -20.76 -5.80 2.40
C PHE A 312 -20.97 -4.28 2.38
N MET A 313 -21.85 -3.78 1.51
CA MET A 313 -22.16 -2.35 1.48
C MET A 313 -22.83 -1.91 2.78
N TRP A 314 -23.71 -2.74 3.34
CA TRP A 314 -24.38 -2.48 4.61
C TRP A 314 -23.40 -2.42 5.77
N ILE A 315 -22.51 -3.41 5.91
CA ILE A 315 -21.46 -3.45 6.95
C ILE A 315 -20.59 -2.18 6.88
N LEU A 316 -20.09 -1.84 5.68
CA LEU A 316 -19.25 -0.66 5.50
C LEU A 316 -20.01 0.66 5.77
N SER A 317 -21.29 0.75 5.38
CA SER A 317 -22.10 1.96 5.62
C SER A 317 -22.44 2.19 7.10
N ARG A 318 -22.50 1.12 7.91
CA ARG A 318 -22.78 1.21 9.35
C ARG A 318 -21.58 1.66 10.14
N GLU A 319 -20.41 1.11 9.84
CA GLU A 319 -19.16 1.45 10.54
C GLU A 319 -18.79 2.94 10.38
N ALA A 320 -19.12 3.53 9.22
CA ALA A 320 -18.95 4.95 8.97
C ALA A 320 -19.97 5.85 9.71
N ALA A 321 -21.07 5.28 10.21
CA ALA A 321 -22.14 6.03 10.86
C ALA A 321 -22.09 5.92 12.39
N SER A 322 -21.68 4.76 12.92
CA SER A 322 -21.48 4.53 14.35
C SER A 322 -20.08 4.94 14.80
N GLY A 323 -19.85 6.24 14.96
CA GLY A 323 -18.95 6.64 16.05
C GLY A 323 -19.58 6.17 17.35
N PRO A 324 -18.81 5.64 18.32
CA PRO A 324 -19.38 5.06 19.53
C PRO A 324 -20.05 6.16 20.34
N LEU A 325 -21.37 6.27 20.23
CA LEU A 325 -22.15 6.64 21.38
C LEU A 325 -22.08 5.42 22.28
N SER A 326 -21.34 5.56 23.38
CA SER A 326 -21.57 4.83 24.62
C SER A 326 -23.06 4.51 24.73
N GLU A 327 -23.39 3.24 24.53
CA GLU A 327 -24.68 2.66 24.89
C GLU A 327 -24.79 2.76 26.41
N ASN A 328 -25.29 3.90 26.88
CA ASN A 328 -25.78 4.21 28.23
C ASN A 328 -26.04 5.71 28.28
N CYS A 329 -27.21 6.15 27.80
CA CYS A 329 -27.94 7.36 28.21
C CYS A 329 -29.05 7.68 27.19
N VAL A 330 -30.14 6.92 27.19
CA VAL A 330 -31.47 7.47 26.93
C VAL A 330 -32.42 6.83 27.93
N GLY A 331 -32.43 7.39 29.14
CA GLY A 331 -33.62 7.36 29.97
C GLY A 331 -34.69 8.16 29.24
N THR A 332 -35.78 7.50 28.89
CA THR A 332 -37.02 8.08 28.38
C THR A 332 -37.55 9.09 29.39
N SER A 333 -37.47 10.38 29.06
CA SER A 333 -38.14 11.45 29.80
C SER A 333 -39.49 11.76 29.15
N GLU A 334 -40.50 10.92 29.43
CA GLU A 334 -41.90 11.32 29.26
C GLU A 334 -42.44 11.84 30.59
N ILE A 335 -42.43 13.18 30.73
CA ILE A 335 -43.22 13.89 31.74
C ILE A 335 -44.60 14.16 31.14
N ARG A 336 -45.64 13.42 31.54
CA ARG A 336 -47.03 13.91 31.58
C ARG A 336 -48.02 12.97 32.31
N ARG A 337 -48.57 13.45 33.44
CA ARG A 337 -49.87 13.09 34.10
C ARG A 337 -49.95 11.64 34.65
N ALA A 338 -50.57 11.30 35.79
CA ALA A 338 -51.64 11.88 36.59
C ALA A 338 -51.60 11.27 38.02
N ASN A 339 -52.19 11.97 38.99
CA ASN A 339 -52.50 11.49 40.36
C ASN A 339 -53.27 10.16 40.35
N LEU A 340 -52.93 9.24 41.28
CA LEU A 340 -53.90 8.48 42.07
C LEU A 340 -53.25 7.83 43.31
N ASP A 341 -54.07 7.65 44.34
CA ASP A 341 -53.79 7.43 45.76
C ASP A 341 -53.35 6.02 46.24
N TYR A 342 -52.92 5.99 47.53
CA TYR A 342 -52.98 4.90 48.54
C TYR A 342 -51.70 4.02 48.82
N PRO A 343 -51.57 3.33 49.99
CA PRO A 343 -50.50 3.54 50.97
C PRO A 343 -49.68 2.27 51.29
N THR A 344 -48.59 2.47 52.04
CA THR A 344 -47.77 1.55 52.86
C THR A 344 -48.08 0.04 52.84
N PHE A 345 -47.09 -0.79 52.53
CA PHE A 345 -46.86 -2.06 53.26
C PHE A 345 -45.38 -2.51 53.17
N PHE A 346 -44.87 -2.99 54.29
CA PHE A 346 -43.53 -3.52 54.55
C PHE A 346 -43.09 -4.61 53.55
N ASP A 347 -41.81 -4.64 53.15
CA ASP A 347 -40.91 -5.69 53.64
C ASP A 347 -39.42 -5.37 53.40
N ASN A 348 -38.60 -5.56 54.43
CA ASN A 348 -37.15 -5.43 54.40
C ASN A 348 -36.54 -6.83 54.34
N ASN A 349 -36.21 -7.32 53.15
CA ASN A 349 -35.11 -8.27 52.94
C ASN A 349 -34.82 -8.49 51.45
N PRO A 350 -33.57 -8.28 50.97
CA PRO A 350 -33.20 -8.68 49.61
C PRO A 350 -32.93 -10.19 49.55
N PRO A 351 -33.52 -10.93 48.59
CA PRO A 351 -33.13 -12.32 48.35
C PRO A 351 -31.76 -12.39 47.68
N THR A 352 -30.92 -13.27 48.21
CA THR A 352 -29.61 -13.64 47.72
C THR A 352 -29.71 -14.37 46.38
N HIS A 353 -29.32 -13.70 45.30
CA HIS A 353 -29.06 -14.35 44.01
C HIS A 353 -27.55 -14.66 43.87
N PRO A 354 -27.16 -15.86 43.42
CA PRO A 354 -25.76 -16.25 43.30
C PRO A 354 -25.09 -15.53 42.12
N ASN A 355 -23.95 -14.88 42.39
CA ASN A 355 -23.10 -14.23 41.39
C ASN A 355 -22.57 -15.25 40.36
N PRO A 356 -22.80 -15.06 39.05
CA PRO A 356 -21.88 -15.58 38.06
C PRO A 356 -20.62 -14.72 38.08
N SER A 357 -19.48 -15.36 38.31
CA SER A 357 -18.14 -14.81 38.29
C SER A 357 -17.86 -13.97 37.03
N THR A 358 -17.97 -12.65 37.16
CA THR A 358 -17.46 -11.70 36.18
C THR A 358 -15.94 -11.79 36.22
N THR A 359 -15.38 -12.56 35.28
CA THR A 359 -13.95 -12.50 34.98
C THR A 359 -13.72 -11.12 34.39
N ALA A 360 -13.32 -10.16 35.22
CA ALA A 360 -12.96 -8.83 34.78
C ALA A 360 -11.76 -8.96 33.83
N PHE A 361 -12.04 -8.90 32.52
CA PHE A 361 -11.03 -8.66 31.52
C PHE A 361 -10.45 -7.28 31.84
N ALA A 362 -9.26 -7.26 32.45
CA ALA A 362 -8.48 -6.05 32.61
C ALA A 362 -8.23 -5.49 31.21
N MET A 363 -9.01 -4.46 30.84
CA MET A 363 -8.73 -3.64 29.67
C MET A 363 -7.33 -3.07 29.89
N ALA A 364 -6.39 -3.44 29.01
CA ALA A 364 -5.08 -2.84 29.02
C ALA A 364 -5.27 -1.33 28.82
N ASP A 365 -4.78 -0.52 29.75
CA ASP A 365 -4.70 0.93 29.57
C ASP A 365 -3.81 1.20 28.35
N ILE A 366 -4.44 1.46 27.20
CA ILE A 366 -3.75 1.87 25.98
C ILE A 366 -3.44 3.36 26.17
N ASP A 367 -2.20 3.66 26.57
CA ASP A 367 -1.67 5.03 26.57
C ASP A 367 -1.49 5.51 25.12
N VAL A 368 -2.55 6.13 24.56
CA VAL A 368 -2.53 6.75 23.24
C VAL A 368 -1.66 8.00 23.31
N LYS A 369 -0.35 7.83 23.12
CA LYS A 369 0.58 8.95 22.96
C LYS A 369 0.27 9.66 21.65
N LEU A 370 -0.32 10.86 21.74
CA LEU A 370 -0.48 11.77 20.62
C LEU A 370 0.85 11.92 19.87
N ALA A 371 0.80 11.90 18.53
CA ALA A 371 1.98 12.06 17.71
C ALA A 371 2.63 13.44 17.97
N SER A 372 3.73 13.44 18.72
CA SER A 372 4.49 14.67 19.00
C SER A 372 5.24 15.10 17.72
N TRP A 373 4.62 15.99 16.95
CA TRP A 373 5.28 16.61 15.81
C TRP A 373 6.45 17.48 16.27
N LYS A 374 7.55 17.43 15.53
CA LYS A 374 8.68 18.34 15.75
C LYS A 374 8.34 19.68 15.12
N LEU A 375 8.04 20.66 15.95
CA LEU A 375 7.69 22.01 15.52
C LEU A 375 8.94 22.88 15.37
N VAL A 376 8.86 23.87 14.48
CA VAL A 376 9.83 24.96 14.41
C VAL A 376 9.46 25.97 15.50
N GLU A 377 10.20 25.94 16.60
CA GLU A 377 9.95 26.80 17.76
C GLU A 377 11.27 27.24 18.40
N VAL A 378 11.22 28.30 19.20
CA VAL A 378 12.38 28.81 19.94
C VAL A 378 12.84 27.76 20.96
N GLY A 379 14.14 27.49 21.01
CA GLY A 379 14.75 26.46 21.85
C GLY A 379 14.83 25.08 21.20
N ARG A 380 14.20 24.85 20.05
CA ARG A 380 14.30 23.58 19.32
C ARG A 380 15.69 23.41 18.72
N LEU A 381 16.26 22.21 18.90
CA LEU A 381 17.58 21.89 18.37
C LEU A 381 17.47 21.37 16.93
N VAL A 382 18.34 21.89 16.08
CA VAL A 382 18.41 21.58 14.66
C VAL A 382 19.78 21.06 14.27
N LEU A 383 19.80 20.02 13.44
CA LEU A 383 21.00 19.52 12.80
C LEU A 383 21.16 20.20 11.44
N ILE A 384 22.29 20.84 11.21
CA ILE A 384 22.60 21.49 9.94
C ILE A 384 23.01 20.42 8.93
N ARG A 385 22.34 20.34 7.78
CA ARG A 385 22.59 19.33 6.74
C ARG A 385 23.63 19.75 5.70
N SER A 386 23.78 21.04 5.47
CA SER A 386 24.62 21.59 4.40
C SER A 386 25.16 22.96 4.76
N GLY A 387 26.25 23.35 4.11
CA GLY A 387 26.98 24.58 4.41
C GLY A 387 28.21 24.34 5.28
N PRO A 388 28.89 25.41 5.71
CA PRO A 388 30.16 25.32 6.45
C PRO A 388 30.04 24.64 7.82
N PHE A 389 28.83 24.61 8.38
CA PHE A 389 28.52 24.01 9.68
C PHE A 389 27.74 22.69 9.55
N ALA A 390 27.81 22.02 8.40
CA ALA A 390 27.13 20.75 8.18
C ALA A 390 27.55 19.68 9.22
N GLY A 391 26.58 18.94 9.73
CA GLY A 391 26.77 17.93 10.78
C GLY A 391 26.81 18.48 12.21
N LYS A 392 26.80 19.80 12.39
CA LYS A 392 26.79 20.43 13.71
C LYS A 392 25.36 20.71 14.21
N LEU A 393 25.23 20.82 15.53
CA LEU A 393 23.96 21.06 16.22
C LEU A 393 23.85 22.55 16.59
N ALA A 394 22.67 23.14 16.41
CA ALA A 394 22.38 24.50 16.84
C ALA A 394 20.96 24.60 17.41
N ALA A 395 20.70 25.58 18.28
CA ALA A 395 19.37 25.89 18.80
C ALA A 395 18.73 27.02 18.00
N ILE A 396 17.43 26.93 17.73
CA ILE A 396 16.66 28.04 17.17
C ILE A 396 16.47 29.10 18.25
N VAL A 397 17.01 30.29 18.02
CA VAL A 397 16.92 31.43 18.95
C VAL A 397 15.73 32.32 18.58
N GLU A 398 15.48 32.47 17.28
CA GLU A 398 14.41 33.30 16.75
C GLU A 398 13.99 32.80 15.37
N ILE A 399 12.70 32.98 15.03
CA ILE A 399 12.16 32.70 13.71
C ILE A 399 12.13 34.02 12.95
N VAL A 400 12.90 34.10 11.86
CA VAL A 400 13.00 35.32 11.04
C VAL A 400 11.81 35.38 10.08
N ASP A 401 11.57 34.29 9.36
CA ASP A 401 10.45 34.13 8.45
C ASP A 401 10.11 32.64 8.26
N HIS A 402 9.16 32.34 7.37
CA HIS A 402 8.70 30.98 7.08
C HIS A 402 9.77 30.05 6.46
N ARG A 403 10.91 30.58 6.01
CA ARG A 403 12.01 29.82 5.38
C ARG A 403 13.29 29.85 6.19
N ARG A 404 13.46 30.79 7.12
CA ARG A 404 14.72 31.09 7.79
C ARG A 404 14.55 31.28 9.29
N VAL A 405 15.52 30.76 10.01
CA VAL A 405 15.62 30.84 11.47
C VAL A 405 16.98 31.37 11.87
N LEU A 406 17.03 32.13 12.94
CA LEU A 406 18.28 32.55 13.58
C LEU A 406 18.71 31.44 14.53
N VAL A 407 19.89 30.88 14.32
CA VAL A 407 20.40 29.75 15.09
C VAL A 407 21.67 30.12 15.83
N ASP A 408 21.89 29.47 16.98
CA ASP A 408 23.11 29.60 17.78
C ASP A 408 23.47 28.25 18.42
N GLY A 409 24.73 27.83 18.33
CA GLY A 409 25.20 26.53 18.81
C GLY A 409 26.48 26.65 19.63
N PRO A 410 26.41 27.15 20.88
CA PRO A 410 27.56 27.28 21.77
C PRO A 410 27.89 25.94 22.45
N SER A 411 28.29 24.94 21.66
CA SER A 411 28.75 23.64 22.16
C SER A 411 30.04 23.79 23.00
N GLY A 412 30.27 22.85 23.93
CA GLY A 412 31.50 22.83 24.74
C GLY A 412 32.75 22.46 23.96
N GLU A 413 32.62 21.77 22.81
CA GLU A 413 33.73 21.37 21.96
C GLU A 413 33.97 22.39 20.84
N GLU A 414 35.18 22.93 20.73
CA GLU A 414 35.53 23.97 19.73
C GLU A 414 35.18 23.58 18.29
N GLN A 415 35.38 22.30 17.94
CA GLN A 415 35.08 21.79 16.60
C GLN A 415 33.57 21.78 16.30
N LYS A 416 32.70 21.74 17.31
CA LYS A 416 31.25 21.66 17.17
C LYS A 416 30.54 23.01 17.35
N ILE A 417 31.28 24.08 17.62
CA ILE A 417 30.71 25.43 17.74
C ILE A 417 30.10 25.86 16.40
N VAL A 418 28.90 26.42 16.51
CA VAL A 418 28.17 27.08 15.42
C VAL A 418 27.93 28.53 15.85
N PRO A 419 28.54 29.52 15.16
CA PRO A 419 28.32 30.92 15.48
C PRO A 419 26.88 31.33 15.17
N ARG A 420 26.40 32.37 15.85
CA ARG A 420 25.05 32.91 15.62
C ARG A 420 24.91 33.42 14.18
N HIS A 421 24.02 32.82 13.40
CA HIS A 421 23.76 33.23 12.02
C HIS A 421 22.35 32.82 11.57
N VAL A 422 21.91 33.36 10.44
CA VAL A 422 20.63 33.00 9.81
C VAL A 422 20.80 31.71 9.00
N LEU A 423 19.99 30.70 9.31
CA LEU A 423 19.96 29.41 8.64
C LEU A 423 18.62 29.22 7.92
N ALA A 424 18.65 28.83 6.64
CA ALA A 424 17.43 28.43 5.96
C ALA A 424 16.97 27.04 6.42
N LEU A 425 15.68 26.91 6.73
CA LEU A 425 15.04 25.67 7.19
C LEU A 425 15.22 24.50 6.21
N ALA A 426 15.34 24.79 4.91
CA ALA A 426 15.65 23.78 3.89
C ALA A 426 16.98 23.04 4.18
N HIS A 427 17.94 23.70 4.82
CA HIS A 427 19.25 23.14 5.18
C HIS A 427 19.30 22.59 6.61
N ALA A 428 18.18 22.58 7.33
CA ALA A 428 18.08 22.11 8.70
C ALA A 428 17.24 20.83 8.81
N SER A 429 17.54 20.01 9.81
CA SER A 429 16.71 18.87 10.23
C SER A 429 16.34 19.03 11.70
N LEU A 430 15.04 19.00 12.01
CA LEU A 430 14.56 19.11 13.38
C LEU A 430 14.89 17.84 14.19
N THR A 431 15.49 18.06 15.36
CA THR A 431 15.80 17.00 16.33
C THR A 431 14.70 16.92 17.39
N PRO A 432 14.54 15.79 18.11
CA PRO A 432 13.53 15.68 19.17
C PRO A 432 13.85 16.52 20.41
N PHE A 433 15.07 17.06 20.52
CA PHE A 433 15.52 17.78 21.70
C PHE A 433 15.09 19.26 21.67
N THR A 434 14.69 19.77 22.83
CA THR A 434 14.39 21.19 23.07
C THR A 434 15.12 21.68 24.30
N ILE A 435 15.56 22.92 24.25
CA ILE A 435 15.96 23.69 25.42
C ILE A 435 14.68 24.36 25.96
N PRO A 436 14.14 23.91 27.10
CA PRO A 436 12.94 24.50 27.66
C PRO A 436 13.20 25.94 28.09
N GLN A 437 12.18 26.80 27.90
CA GLN A 437 12.17 28.19 28.38
C GLN A 437 13.33 29.05 27.89
N LEU A 438 13.79 28.86 26.64
CA LEU A 438 14.73 29.78 26.01
C LEU A 438 14.01 31.09 25.65
N PRO A 439 14.42 32.26 26.18
CA PRO A 439 13.82 33.54 25.79
C PRO A 439 14.04 33.80 24.30
N ARG A 440 13.02 34.34 23.62
CA ARG A 440 13.15 34.74 22.21
C ARG A 440 14.30 35.74 22.06
N ALA A 441 15.08 35.58 20.98
CA ALA A 441 16.22 36.45 20.64
C ALA A 441 17.37 36.45 21.66
N ALA A 442 17.43 35.49 22.59
CA ALA A 442 18.48 35.37 23.60
C ALA A 442 19.91 35.45 23.01
N GLY A 443 20.82 36.12 23.71
CA GLY A 443 22.25 36.16 23.36
C GLY A 443 22.94 34.80 23.54
N THR A 444 24.14 34.66 22.98
CA THR A 444 24.94 33.43 23.06
C THR A 444 25.30 33.03 24.50
N GLY A 445 25.49 34.01 25.40
CA GLY A 445 25.76 33.75 26.82
C GLY A 445 24.62 32.97 27.51
N PRO A 446 23.37 33.48 27.52
CA PRO A 446 22.21 32.75 28.01
C PRO A 446 22.00 31.39 27.34
N VAL A 447 22.14 31.30 26.02
CA VAL A 447 22.02 30.04 25.26
C VAL A 447 23.05 29.03 25.77
N LYS A 448 24.31 29.43 25.97
CA LYS A 448 25.40 28.59 26.50
C LYS A 448 25.09 28.06 27.90
N LYS A 449 24.58 28.92 28.79
CA LYS A 449 24.18 28.51 30.15
C LYS A 449 23.07 27.46 30.11
N LEU A 450 22.04 27.66 29.28
CA LEU A 450 20.92 26.71 29.16
C LEU A 450 21.31 25.43 28.41
N TRP A 451 22.22 25.52 27.44
CA TRP A 451 22.78 24.37 26.73
C TRP A 451 23.53 23.44 27.68
N ALA A 452 24.39 24.01 28.54
CA ALA A 452 25.09 23.27 29.58
C ALA A 452 24.14 22.72 30.64
N LYS A 453 23.19 23.54 31.15
CA LYS A 453 22.20 23.12 32.14
C LYS A 453 21.34 21.94 31.68
N ASN A 454 21.03 21.87 30.38
CA ASN A 454 20.24 20.79 29.81
C ASN A 454 21.08 19.61 29.29
N GLU A 455 22.41 19.65 29.43
CA GLU A 455 23.36 18.62 29.00
C GLU A 455 23.14 18.18 27.54
N ILE A 456 22.93 19.17 26.65
CA ILE A 456 22.54 18.89 25.27
C ILE A 456 23.58 18.05 24.53
N ASP A 457 24.88 18.30 24.71
CA ASP A 457 25.95 17.54 24.05
C ASP A 457 25.96 16.07 24.49
N ALA A 458 25.70 15.79 25.76
CA ALA A 458 25.61 14.43 26.29
C ALA A 458 24.36 13.70 25.76
N LYS A 459 23.21 14.39 25.74
CA LYS A 459 21.96 13.86 25.16
C LYS A 459 22.10 13.59 23.67
N TRP A 460 22.78 14.47 22.94
CA TRP A 460 23.04 14.32 21.52
C TRP A 460 23.92 13.10 21.25
N THR A 461 25.01 12.94 21.97
CA THR A 461 25.95 11.80 21.82
C THR A 461 25.26 10.46 22.10
N LYS A 462 24.36 10.40 23.08
CA LYS A 462 23.56 9.19 23.38
C LYS A 462 22.50 8.90 22.31
N SER A 463 22.12 9.89 21.50
CA SER A 463 21.04 9.72 20.52
C SER A 463 21.39 8.74 19.40
N ASN A 464 20.37 8.06 18.86
CA ASN A 464 20.51 7.20 17.69
C ASN A 464 21.07 7.96 16.46
N PHE A 465 20.81 9.28 16.37
CA PHE A 465 21.33 10.12 15.29
C PHE A 465 22.85 10.23 15.34
N ALA A 466 23.41 10.61 16.50
CA ALA A 466 24.85 10.72 16.68
C ALA A 466 25.52 9.35 16.49
N GLN A 467 25.02 8.30 17.15
CA GLN A 467 25.59 6.96 17.03
C GLN A 467 25.59 6.42 15.59
N LYS A 468 24.56 6.73 14.80
CA LYS A 468 24.48 6.34 13.38
C LYS A 468 25.50 7.10 12.56
N THR A 469 25.61 8.42 12.76
CA THR A 469 26.60 9.26 12.08
C THR A 469 28.02 8.80 12.41
N ASP A 470 28.33 8.56 13.68
CA ASP A 470 29.64 8.08 14.12
C ASP A 470 29.97 6.69 13.56
N ARG A 471 28.97 5.80 13.44
CA ARG A 471 29.15 4.49 12.82
C ARG A 471 29.47 4.62 11.34
N VAL A 472 28.81 5.54 10.63
CA VAL A 472 29.08 5.82 9.22
C VAL A 472 30.47 6.45 9.07
N GLN A 473 30.83 7.40 9.92
CA GLN A 473 32.13 8.06 9.88
C GLN A 473 33.27 7.07 10.18
N ARG A 474 33.11 6.25 11.22
CA ARG A 474 34.06 5.16 11.51
C ARG A 474 34.21 4.21 10.32
N ARG A 475 33.11 3.82 9.67
CA ARG A 475 33.14 2.96 8.48
C ARG A 475 33.87 3.59 7.30
N LYS A 476 33.70 4.90 7.08
CA LYS A 476 34.40 5.64 6.03
C LYS A 476 35.91 5.72 6.33
N ASN A 477 36.26 5.84 7.60
CA ASN A 477 37.65 5.95 8.06
C ASN A 477 38.36 4.59 8.22
N LEU A 478 37.71 3.45 7.92
CA LEU A 478 38.35 2.14 8.05
C LEU A 478 39.44 1.94 7.00
N THR A 479 40.60 1.51 7.49
CA THR A 479 41.69 1.01 6.66
C THR A 479 41.31 -0.33 6.00
N ASP A 480 42.02 -0.71 4.94
CA ASP A 480 41.69 -1.92 4.19
C ASP A 480 41.80 -3.20 5.04
N PHE A 481 42.82 -3.27 5.90
CA PHE A 481 42.98 -4.36 6.84
C PHE A 481 41.82 -4.46 7.85
N GLU A 482 41.31 -3.33 8.34
CA GLU A 482 40.14 -3.32 9.23
C GLU A 482 38.86 -3.73 8.50
N ARG A 483 38.70 -3.36 7.22
CA ARG A 483 37.58 -3.83 6.39
C ARG A 483 37.61 -5.35 6.24
N PHE A 484 38.80 -5.95 6.06
CA PHE A 484 38.96 -7.40 6.04
C PHE A 484 38.58 -8.06 7.38
N LYS A 485 39.01 -7.49 8.52
CA LYS A 485 38.60 -7.97 9.85
C LYS A 485 37.08 -7.95 10.02
N VAL A 486 36.44 -6.84 9.64
CA VAL A 486 34.97 -6.70 9.69
C VAL A 486 34.29 -7.75 8.81
N LEU A 487 34.81 -8.04 7.62
CA LEU A 487 34.29 -9.08 6.74
C LEU A 487 34.33 -10.47 7.39
N ARG A 488 35.46 -10.83 8.00
CA ARG A 488 35.65 -12.11 8.71
C ARG A 488 34.67 -12.25 9.88
N LEU A 489 34.58 -11.24 10.75
CA LEU A 489 33.65 -11.23 11.89
C LEU A 489 32.19 -11.30 11.43
N ARG A 490 31.84 -10.62 10.34
CA ARG A 490 30.48 -10.68 9.76
C ARG A 490 30.13 -12.07 9.23
N LYS A 491 31.09 -12.80 8.65
CA LYS A 491 30.87 -14.20 8.23
C LYS A 491 30.65 -15.11 9.44
N GLN A 492 31.44 -14.97 10.50
CA GLN A 492 31.26 -15.73 11.75
C GLN A 492 29.90 -15.46 12.39
N ALA A 493 29.52 -14.19 12.54
CA ALA A 493 28.23 -13.82 13.12
C ALA A 493 27.04 -14.36 12.31
N ARG A 494 27.11 -14.30 10.97
CA ARG A 494 26.07 -14.86 10.09
C ARG A 494 25.92 -16.36 10.24
N TYR A 495 27.03 -17.08 10.36
CA TYR A 495 27.04 -18.52 10.55
C TYR A 495 26.34 -18.90 11.86
N GLU A 496 26.67 -18.24 12.97
CA GLU A 496 26.02 -18.49 14.27
C GLU A 496 24.51 -18.18 14.26
N VAL A 497 24.09 -17.11 13.57
CA VAL A 497 22.66 -16.79 13.40
C VAL A 497 21.94 -17.84 12.56
N GLN A 498 22.55 -18.34 11.48
CA GLN A 498 21.94 -19.41 10.68
C GLN A 498 21.85 -20.72 11.46
N LYS A 499 22.87 -21.04 12.26
CA LYS A 499 22.88 -22.21 13.13
C LYS A 499 21.77 -22.15 14.18
N SER A 500 21.60 -21.00 14.85
CA SER A 500 20.52 -20.81 15.82
C SER A 500 19.15 -20.86 15.16
N PHE A 501 18.98 -20.24 13.99
CA PHE A 501 17.72 -20.28 13.23
C PHE A 501 17.37 -21.70 12.77
N ALA A 502 18.36 -22.48 12.30
CA ALA A 502 18.17 -23.87 11.94
C ALA A 502 17.72 -24.71 13.14
N LYS A 503 18.29 -24.47 14.33
CA LYS A 503 17.86 -25.12 15.59
C LYS A 503 16.42 -24.77 15.93
N VAL A 504 16.04 -23.49 15.93
CA VAL A 504 14.66 -23.05 16.20
C VAL A 504 13.67 -23.65 15.20
N ARG A 505 14.02 -23.69 13.91
CA ARG A 505 13.18 -24.29 12.87
C ARG A 505 13.01 -25.79 13.07
N ALA A 506 14.07 -26.50 13.45
CA ALA A 506 14.04 -27.93 13.72
C ALA A 506 13.25 -28.28 14.99
N THR A 507 13.17 -27.39 15.98
CA THR A 507 12.35 -27.59 17.19
C THR A 507 10.87 -27.28 16.97
N LYS A 508 10.53 -26.51 15.93
CA LYS A 508 9.15 -26.10 15.60
C LYS A 508 8.46 -27.04 14.59
N ALA A 509 9.24 -27.84 13.86
CA ALA A 509 8.77 -28.96 13.04
C ALA A 509 8.65 -30.20 13.92
#